data_AF-A0A1E7FYA2-F1
#
_entry.id   AF-A0A1E7FYA2-F1
#
_cell.length_a   1.000
_cell.length_b   1.000
_cell.length_c   1.000
_cell.angle_alpha   90.00
_cell.angle_beta   90.00
_cell.angle_gamma   90.00
#
_symmetry.space_group_name_H-M   'P 1'
#
loop_
_entity.id
_entity.type
_entity.pdbx_description
1 polymer ?
#
loop_
_entity_poly.entity_id
_entity_poly.type
_entity_poly.pdbx_seq_one_letter_code
_entity_poly.pdbx_strand_id
1 'polypeptide(L)'
;MDPNDLKEIRSLPGNDKCFDCGEIGNASWASVSFGTLFCIECSGKHRALGVHIDFVRSLTLDSWKPEQIKLMRSGGNMKCSNSF
;
A
#
# COMPACT_ATOMS: atom_id res chain seq x y z
N MET A 1 -3.64 11.96 -1.18
CA MET A 1 -2.31 11.97 -0.52
C MET A 1 -1.50 13.11 -1.13
N ASP A 2 -0.68 13.83 -0.35
CA ASP A 2 0.20 14.88 -0.91
C ASP A 2 1.28 14.24 -1.82
N PRO A 3 1.74 14.92 -2.89
CA PRO A 3 2.80 14.38 -3.75
C PRO A 3 4.09 14.00 -3.02
N ASN A 4 4.47 14.72 -1.95
CA ASN A 4 5.67 14.39 -1.17
C ASN A 4 5.49 13.11 -0.36
N ASP A 5 4.35 12.96 0.31
CA ASP A 5 4.00 11.74 1.03
C ASP A 5 3.99 10.53 0.09
N LEU A 6 3.42 10.70 -1.11
CA LEU A 6 3.36 9.65 -2.12
C LEU A 6 4.76 9.24 -2.60
N LYS A 7 5.64 10.22 -2.85
CA LYS A 7 7.03 9.97 -3.26
C LYS A 7 7.79 9.21 -2.18
N GLU A 8 7.64 9.61 -0.92
CA GLU A 8 8.28 8.93 0.21
C GLU A 8 7.79 7.49 0.36
N ILE A 9 6.47 7.27 0.35
CA ILE A 9 5.88 5.93 0.46
C ILE A 9 6.34 5.03 -0.70
N ARG A 10 6.36 5.54 -1.94
CA ARG A 10 6.87 4.76 -3.09
C ARG A 10 8.36 4.47 -3.02
N SER A 11 9.14 5.29 -2.32
CA SER A 11 10.58 5.08 -2.15
C SER A 11 10.93 4.03 -1.09
N LEU A 12 9.95 3.56 -0.30
CA LEU A 12 10.19 2.51 0.69
C LEU A 12 10.62 1.21 0.00
N PRO A 13 11.52 0.42 0.61
CA PRO A 13 12.01 -0.81 0.00
C PRO A 13 10.88 -1.79 -0.38
N GLY A 14 10.91 -2.26 -1.63
CA GLY A 14 9.96 -3.21 -2.20
C GLY A 14 8.64 -2.60 -2.69
N ASN A 15 8.40 -1.30 -2.50
CA ASN A 15 7.19 -0.61 -2.96
C ASN A 15 7.22 -0.29 -4.46
N ASP A 16 8.32 -0.60 -5.13
CA ASP A 16 8.49 -0.54 -6.58
C ASP A 16 7.74 -1.64 -7.33
N LYS A 17 7.26 -2.67 -6.61
CA LYS A 17 6.48 -3.78 -7.15
C LYS A 17 5.24 -4.07 -6.33
N CYS A 18 4.25 -4.69 -6.95
CA CYS A 18 3.07 -5.20 -6.26
C CYS A 18 3.47 -6.23 -5.21
N PHE A 19 2.94 -6.10 -3.99
CA PHE A 19 3.22 -7.01 -2.88
C PHE A 19 2.87 -8.47 -3.20
N ASP A 20 1.71 -8.72 -3.84
CA ASP A 20 1.24 -10.10 -4.03
C ASP A 20 1.73 -10.75 -5.32
N CYS A 21 1.67 -10.04 -6.44
CA CYS A 21 1.98 -10.61 -7.76
C CYS A 21 3.38 -10.24 -8.27
N GLY A 22 4.07 -9.32 -7.61
CA GLY A 22 5.42 -8.90 -7.99
C GLY A 22 5.51 -8.01 -9.24
N GLU A 23 4.39 -7.60 -9.84
CA GLU A 23 4.39 -6.72 -11.01
C GLU A 23 5.06 -5.38 -10.68
N ILE A 24 6.10 -5.03 -11.46
CA ILE A 24 6.93 -3.84 -11.24
C ILE A 24 6.25 -2.60 -11.81
N GLY A 25 6.27 -1.50 -11.05
CA GLY A 25 5.78 -0.18 -11.49
C GLY A 25 4.26 0.02 -11.40
N ASN A 26 3.48 -1.03 -11.16
CA ASN A 26 2.01 -0.96 -11.14
C ASN A 26 1.39 -0.82 -9.73
N ALA A 27 2.21 -0.63 -8.69
CA ALA A 27 1.76 -0.47 -7.32
C ALA A 27 1.07 0.90 -7.12
N SER A 28 -0.26 0.92 -7.30
CA SER A 28 -1.11 2.12 -7.28
C SER A 28 -2.16 2.10 -6.16
N TRP A 29 -2.24 0.99 -5.43
CA TRP A 29 -3.13 0.76 -4.31
C TRP A 29 -2.33 0.37 -3.07
N ALA A 30 -2.95 0.51 -1.91
CA ALA A 30 -2.32 0.27 -0.63
C ALA A 30 -3.25 -0.45 0.34
N SER A 31 -2.68 -1.32 1.18
CA SER A 31 -3.27 -1.74 2.44
C SER A 31 -2.72 -0.85 3.54
N VAL A 32 -3.61 -0.09 4.19
CA VAL A 32 -3.23 0.69 5.37
C VAL A 32 -3.05 -0.22 6.59
N SER A 33 -3.80 -1.32 6.66
CA SER A 33 -3.71 -2.31 7.75
C SER A 33 -2.33 -2.96 7.81
N PHE A 34 -1.75 -3.30 6.65
CA PHE A 34 -0.48 -4.01 6.55
C PHE A 34 0.69 -3.12 6.12
N GLY A 35 0.41 -1.88 5.71
CA GLY A 35 1.44 -0.94 5.26
C GLY A 35 2.08 -1.33 3.92
N THR A 36 1.36 -2.02 3.04
CA THR A 36 1.86 -2.54 1.76
C THR A 36 1.24 -1.83 0.55
N LEU A 37 1.93 -1.87 -0.59
CA LEU A 37 1.42 -1.43 -1.89
C LEU A 37 1.22 -2.60 -2.85
N PHE A 38 0.13 -2.54 -3.63
CA PHE A 38 -0.22 -3.56 -4.62
C PHE A 38 -0.88 -2.95 -5.86
N CYS A 39 -1.01 -3.76 -6.90
CA CYS A 39 -1.65 -3.39 -8.16
C CYS A 39 -3.18 -3.34 -8.04
N ILE A 40 -3.82 -2.81 -9.07
CA ILE A 40 -5.27 -2.70 -9.12
C ILE A 40 -5.97 -4.06 -9.12
N GLU A 41 -5.44 -5.09 -9.80
CA GLU A 41 -6.09 -6.40 -9.79
C GLU A 41 -6.07 -7.03 -8.39
N CYS A 42 -4.94 -6.92 -7.69
CA CYS A 42 -4.81 -7.41 -6.32
C CYS A 42 -5.68 -6.63 -5.33
N SER A 43 -5.89 -5.33 -5.58
CA SER A 43 -6.78 -4.52 -4.73
C SER A 43 -8.19 -5.09 -4.62
N GLY A 44 -8.69 -5.75 -5.68
CA GLY A 44 -9.99 -6.44 -5.66
C GLY A 44 -10.02 -7.59 -4.66
N LYS A 45 -8.95 -8.38 -4.58
CA LYS A 45 -8.82 -9.51 -3.64
C LYS A 45 -8.78 -9.01 -2.20
N HIS A 46 -7.98 -7.98 -1.93
CA HIS A 46 -7.88 -7.36 -0.61
C HIS A 46 -9.22 -6.75 -0.17
N ARG A 47 -9.94 -6.07 -1.08
CA ARG A 47 -11.28 -5.51 -0.81
C ARG A 47 -12.30 -6.58 -0.43
N ALA A 48 -12.22 -7.77 -1.02
CA ALA A 48 -13.14 -8.88 -0.74
C ALA A 48 -13.01 -9.42 0.70
N LEU A 49 -11.87 -9.20 1.37
CA LEU A 49 -11.67 -9.55 2.79
C LEU A 49 -12.56 -8.70 3.72
N GLY A 50 -12.88 -7.48 3.29
CA GLY A 50 -13.64 -6.52 4.08
C GLY A 50 -12.76 -5.68 5.02
N VAL A 51 -13.29 -4.50 5.36
CA VAL A 51 -12.53 -3.40 6.00
C VAL A 51 -12.02 -3.68 7.42
N HIS A 52 -12.60 -4.68 8.09
CA HIS A 52 -12.20 -5.11 9.43
C HIS A 52 -10.93 -5.97 9.40
N ILE A 53 -10.61 -6.55 8.24
CA ILE A 53 -9.37 -7.30 7.99
C ILE A 53 -8.38 -6.38 7.29
N ASP A 54 -8.77 -5.82 6.15
CA ASP A 54 -7.89 -4.96 5.37
C ASP A 54 -8.55 -3.65 4.94
N PHE A 55 -7.91 -2.56 5.35
CA PHE A 55 -8.29 -1.22 4.98
C PHE A 55 -7.55 -0.76 3.71
N VAL A 56 -8.19 -1.00 2.57
CA VAL A 56 -7.64 -0.69 1.23
C VAL A 56 -7.88 0.77 0.83
N ARG A 57 -6.88 1.41 0.22
CA ARG A 57 -6.93 2.76 -0.35
C ARG A 57 -6.18 2.88 -1.67
N SER A 58 -6.71 3.65 -2.61
CA SER A 58 -5.98 4.13 -3.78
C SER A 58 -5.01 5.24 -3.37
N LEU A 59 -3.79 5.22 -3.93
CA LEU A 59 -2.80 6.26 -3.65
C LEU A 59 -3.20 7.63 -4.21
N THR A 60 -3.96 7.66 -5.30
CA THR A 60 -4.33 8.89 -6.02
C THR A 60 -5.82 9.21 -5.98
N LEU A 61 -6.70 8.21 -5.91
CA LEU A 61 -8.14 8.41 -6.01
C LEU A 61 -8.82 8.63 -4.65
N ASP A 62 -8.20 8.19 -3.55
CA ASP A 62 -8.78 8.30 -2.22
C ASP A 62 -8.19 9.47 -1.41
N SER A 63 -8.99 9.98 -0.48
CA SER A 63 -8.52 10.90 0.56
C SER A 63 -7.83 10.13 1.69
N TRP A 64 -6.71 10.67 2.15
CA TRP A 64 -5.83 10.06 3.16
C TRP A 64 -5.80 10.90 4.42
N LYS A 65 -5.92 10.24 5.58
CA LYS A 65 -5.73 10.86 6.88
C LYS A 65 -4.25 10.83 7.27
N PRO A 66 -3.75 11.81 8.05
CA PRO A 66 -2.37 11.83 8.51
C PRO A 66 -1.92 10.54 9.23
N GLU A 67 -2.82 9.92 9.99
CA GLU A 67 -2.55 8.67 10.72
C GLU A 67 -2.29 7.50 9.74
N GLN A 68 -3.02 7.46 8.63
CA GLN A 68 -2.86 6.43 7.60
C GLN A 68 -1.51 6.59 6.89
N ILE A 69 -1.10 7.83 6.62
CA ILE A 69 0.21 8.12 6.01
C ILE A 69 1.34 7.69 6.95
N LYS A 70 1.21 7.94 8.26
CA LYS A 70 2.19 7.48 9.27
C LYS A 70 2.32 5.95 9.28
N LEU A 71 1.21 5.23 9.20
CA LEU A 71 1.23 3.76 9.11
C LEU A 71 1.97 3.30 7.85
N MET A 72 1.65 3.89 6.69
CA MET A 72 2.34 3.55 5.44
C MET A 72 3.84 3.83 5.49
N ARG A 73 4.27 4.97 6.06
CA ARG A 73 5.69 5.31 6.26
C ARG A 73 6.41 4.30 7.15
N SER A 74 5.72 3.76 8.16
CA SER A 74 6.29 2.76 9.07
C SER A 74 6.29 1.34 8.50
N GLY A 75 5.57 1.11 7.40
CA GLY A 75 5.43 -0.17 6.71
C GLY A 75 6.45 -0.36 5.60
N GLY A 76 5.96 -0.72 4.42
CA GLY A 76 6.73 -1.06 3.23
C GLY A 76 6.66 -2.55 2.90
N ASN A 77 6.58 -2.87 1.61
CA ASN A 77 6.45 -4.22 1.09
C ASN A 77 7.57 -5.15 1.57
N MET A 78 8.82 -4.70 1.53
CA MET A 78 9.95 -5.51 2.01
C MET A 78 9.87 -5.78 3.51
N LYS A 79 9.45 -4.79 4.31
CA LYS A 79 9.31 -4.95 5.75
C LYS A 79 8.20 -5.94 6.10
N CYS A 80 7.06 -5.83 5.43
CA CYS A 80 5.96 -6.78 5.58
C CYS A 80 6.39 -8.20 5.17
N SER A 81 7.09 -8.34 4.03
CA SER A 81 7.61 -9.64 3.57
C SER A 81 8.60 -10.29 4.54
N ASN A 82 9.36 -9.51 5.31
CA ASN A 82 10.30 -10.02 6.31
C ASN A 82 9.67 -10.26 7.68
N SER A 83 8.40 -9.91 7.86
CA SER A 83 7.66 -10.12 9.12
C SER A 83 6.99 -11.49 9.19
N PHE A 84 7.16 -12.31 8.15
CA PHE A 84 6.72 -13.70 8.00
C PHE A 84 7.91 -14.56 7.55
#